data_AF-A0A9N8HDE0-F1
#
_entry.id   AF-A0A9N8HDE0-F1
#
_cell.length_a   1.000
_cell.length_b   1.000
_cell.length_c   1.000
_cell.angle_alpha   90.00
_cell.angle_beta   90.00
_cell.angle_gamma   90.00
#
_symmetry.space_group_name_H-M   'P 1'
#
loop_
_entity.id
_entity.type
_entity.pdbx_description
1 polymer ?
#
loop_
_entity_poly.entity_id
_entity_poly.type
_entity_poly.pdbx_seq_one_letter_code
_entity_poly.pdbx_strand_id
1 'polypeptide(L)'
;MEDGPREEQQEEVNALVPVGGQQEDNEEIGHLDAAAVPVPDIDELQQELQQLQQLQQLQQLYEPHFLKTFMNIFPGFYLSLAFNMTGSNYTLVFDCAKFFTRQLYGDRAAIPAWMGSAYYILQAMSPDLEAIRCGIIFLVECDGFDWRTNFGIGVFQRFWTEVGSVYPIQYAALKHFHTGMFFNLISSMGRKFVPPDVRHKFEVGLNSEFGRLDRLYLTPNMEASRERMLGRISYNLQLRYANEASFSL
;
A
#
# COMPACT_ATOMS: atom_id res chain seq x y z
N MET A 1 -25.15 35.08 -31.00
CA MET A 1 -24.35 34.47 -32.09
C MET A 1 -24.20 33.03 -31.71
N GLU A 2 -25.00 32.19 -32.37
CA GLU A 2 -25.15 30.77 -32.11
C GLU A 2 -24.08 30.03 -32.91
N ASP A 3 -23.15 29.37 -32.22
CA ASP A 3 -22.17 28.48 -32.85
C ASP A 3 -22.68 27.05 -32.80
N GLY A 4 -22.91 26.50 -34.00
CA GLY A 4 -23.47 25.17 -34.23
C GLY A 4 -22.47 24.05 -33.94
N PRO A 5 -22.96 22.90 -33.43
CA PRO A 5 -22.15 21.71 -33.23
C PRO A 5 -21.85 21.02 -34.58
N ARG A 6 -20.59 20.69 -34.82
CA ARG A 6 -20.14 19.85 -35.93
C ARG A 6 -20.20 18.38 -35.51
N GLU A 7 -21.02 17.61 -36.20
CA GLU A 7 -21.04 16.15 -36.15
C GLU A 7 -19.81 15.63 -36.90
N GLU A 8 -18.85 15.03 -36.18
CA GLU A 8 -17.77 14.24 -36.76
C GLU A 8 -18.25 12.78 -36.90
N GLN A 9 -18.38 12.35 -38.15
CA GLN A 9 -18.68 10.98 -38.54
C GLN A 9 -17.44 10.10 -38.28
N GLN A 10 -17.58 9.09 -37.43
CA GLN A 10 -16.59 8.03 -37.26
C GLN A 10 -16.78 6.97 -38.34
N GLU A 11 -15.82 6.86 -39.24
CA GLU A 11 -15.67 5.74 -40.19
C GLU A 11 -15.20 4.48 -39.45
N GLU A 12 -16.08 3.48 -39.34
CA GLU A 12 -15.75 2.11 -38.97
C GLU A 12 -14.95 1.44 -40.11
N VAL A 13 -13.63 1.34 -39.94
CA VAL A 13 -12.78 0.51 -40.81
C VAL A 13 -12.72 -0.90 -40.21
N ASN A 14 -13.61 -1.77 -40.67
CA ASN A 14 -13.57 -3.22 -40.43
C ASN A 14 -12.39 -3.85 -41.19
N ALA A 15 -11.24 -3.97 -40.52
CA ALA A 15 -10.13 -4.77 -41.01
C ALA A 15 -10.37 -6.25 -40.67
N LEU A 16 -10.85 -7.00 -41.66
CA LEU A 16 -10.90 -8.47 -41.67
C LEU A 16 -9.48 -9.04 -41.50
N VAL A 17 -9.19 -9.57 -40.33
CA VAL A 17 -7.99 -10.39 -40.08
C VAL A 17 -8.20 -11.74 -40.77
N PRO A 18 -7.26 -12.20 -41.61
CA PRO A 18 -7.35 -13.52 -42.23
C PRO A 18 -7.16 -14.58 -41.15
N VAL A 19 -8.18 -15.41 -40.97
CA VAL A 19 -8.13 -16.65 -40.19
C VAL A 19 -7.17 -17.59 -40.92
N GLY A 20 -5.90 -17.57 -40.50
CA GLY A 20 -4.92 -18.56 -40.92
C GLY A 20 -5.38 -19.93 -40.44
N GLY A 21 -5.70 -20.81 -41.38
CA GLY A 21 -6.02 -22.22 -41.11
C GLY A 21 -4.87 -22.85 -40.34
N GLN A 22 -5.14 -23.18 -39.08
CA GLN A 22 -4.25 -24.03 -38.29
C GLN A 22 -4.31 -25.42 -38.92
N GLN A 23 -3.17 -25.84 -39.45
CA GLN A 23 -2.90 -27.22 -39.78
C GLN A 23 -2.94 -27.99 -38.46
N GLU A 24 -3.97 -28.82 -38.29
CA GLU A 24 -4.06 -29.78 -37.19
C GLU A 24 -2.99 -30.86 -37.43
N ASP A 25 -1.77 -30.57 -36.96
CA ASP A 25 -0.78 -31.60 -36.72
C ASP A 25 -1.31 -32.47 -35.58
N ASN A 26 -1.89 -33.61 -35.95
CA ASN A 26 -2.17 -34.73 -35.06
C ASN A 26 -0.82 -35.26 -34.53
N GLU A 27 -0.21 -34.55 -33.60
CA GLU A 27 0.81 -35.11 -32.72
C GLU A 27 0.13 -36.21 -31.91
N GLU A 28 0.55 -37.45 -32.15
CA GLU A 28 0.25 -38.60 -31.30
C GLU A 28 0.50 -38.17 -29.85
N ILE A 29 -0.59 -38.07 -29.08
CA ILE A 29 -0.55 -37.91 -27.62
C ILE A 29 0.16 -39.17 -27.10
N GLY A 30 1.48 -39.08 -27.01
CA GLY A 30 2.30 -40.08 -26.37
C GLY A 30 1.70 -40.32 -25.01
N HIS A 31 1.43 -41.59 -24.70
CA HIS A 31 1.03 -42.03 -23.38
C HIS A 31 2.01 -41.46 -22.37
N LEU A 32 1.64 -40.33 -21.76
CA LEU A 32 2.32 -39.77 -20.60
C LEU A 32 2.07 -40.80 -19.51
N ASP A 33 3.04 -41.70 -19.33
CA ASP A 33 3.14 -42.52 -18.13
C ASP A 33 2.97 -41.57 -16.96
N ALA A 34 1.83 -41.69 -16.28
CA ALA A 34 1.52 -40.90 -15.11
C ALA A 34 2.56 -41.27 -14.05
N ALA A 35 3.67 -40.53 -14.04
CA ALA A 35 4.70 -40.66 -13.04
C ALA A 35 3.99 -40.57 -11.69
N ALA A 36 4.05 -41.66 -10.92
CA ALA A 36 3.43 -41.73 -9.61
C ALA A 36 3.95 -40.55 -8.78
N VAL A 37 3.08 -39.57 -8.54
CA VAL A 37 3.41 -38.44 -7.68
C VAL A 37 3.68 -39.05 -6.29
N PRO A 38 4.89 -38.91 -5.75
CA PRO A 38 5.21 -39.48 -4.45
C PRO A 38 4.25 -38.88 -3.42
N VAL A 39 3.58 -39.75 -2.68
CA VAL A 39 2.73 -39.34 -1.56
C VAL A 39 3.68 -38.86 -0.45
N PRO A 40 3.60 -37.60 -0.01
CA PRO A 40 4.46 -37.08 1.05
C PRO A 40 4.27 -37.87 2.35
N ASP A 41 5.34 -38.03 3.11
CA ASP A 41 5.32 -38.72 4.40
C ASP A 41 4.42 -37.94 5.39
N ILE A 42 3.61 -38.65 6.18
CA ILE A 42 2.74 -38.05 7.18
C ILE A 42 3.56 -37.27 8.21
N ASP A 43 4.76 -37.75 8.56
CA ASP A 43 5.63 -37.08 9.52
C ASP A 43 6.20 -35.77 8.95
N GLU A 44 6.52 -35.74 7.65
CA GLU A 44 6.95 -34.51 6.95
C GLU A 44 5.84 -33.47 6.94
N LEU A 45 4.60 -33.87 6.61
CA LEU A 45 3.44 -32.97 6.62
C LEU A 45 3.15 -32.41 8.02
N GLN A 46 3.32 -33.21 9.07
CA GLN A 46 3.15 -32.75 10.46
C GLN A 46 4.22 -31.74 10.86
N GLN A 47 5.47 -31.97 10.45
CA GLN A 47 6.57 -31.04 10.71
C GLN A 47 6.36 -29.70 9.99
N GLU A 48 5.95 -29.73 8.72
CA GLU A 48 5.61 -28.53 7.96
C GLU A 48 4.46 -27.74 8.61
N LEU A 49 3.39 -28.43 9.03
CA LEU A 49 2.28 -27.80 9.73
C LEU A 49 2.72 -27.12 11.03
N GLN A 50 3.57 -27.77 11.81
CA GLN A 50 4.10 -27.22 13.05
C GLN A 50 4.98 -25.98 12.79
N GLN A 51 5.80 -26.01 11.74
CA GLN A 51 6.63 -24.88 11.34
C GLN A 51 5.76 -23.68 10.91
N LEU A 52 4.71 -23.93 10.13
CA LEU A 52 3.76 -22.89 9.71
C LEU A 52 3.05 -22.25 10.92
N GLN A 53 2.63 -23.05 11.90
CA GLN A 53 2.02 -22.53 13.13
C GLN A 53 2.99 -21.66 13.94
N GLN A 54 4.27 -22.05 14.06
CA GLN A 54 5.28 -21.24 14.72
C GLN A 54 5.52 -19.91 13.99
N LEU A 55 5.58 -19.93 12.66
CA LEU A 55 5.74 -18.72 11.86
C LEU A 55 4.55 -17.76 12.03
N GLN A 56 3.32 -18.28 12.08
CA GLN A 56 2.13 -17.47 12.35
C GLN A 56 2.18 -16.83 13.74
N GLN A 57 2.59 -17.58 14.78
CA GLN A 57 2.75 -17.03 16.13
C GLN A 57 3.82 -15.93 16.18
N LEU A 58 4.94 -16.11 15.48
CA LEU A 58 5.97 -15.09 15.38
C LEU A 58 5.45 -13.83 14.66
N GLN A 59 4.70 -13.98 13.57
CA GLN A 59 4.10 -12.84 12.85
C GLN A 59 3.21 -12.00 13.77
N GLN A 60 2.34 -12.64 14.57
CA GLN A 60 1.49 -11.96 15.55
C GLN A 60 2.28 -11.21 16.63
N LEU A 61 3.47 -11.71 16.98
CA LEU A 61 4.36 -11.07 17.95
C LEU A 61 5.12 -9.87 17.34
N TYR A 62 5.57 -10.00 16.08
CA TYR A 62 6.37 -8.98 15.40
C TYR A 62 5.54 -7.82 14.85
N GLU A 63 4.27 -8.03 14.48
CA GLU A 63 3.40 -6.97 13.93
C GLU A 63 3.27 -5.76 14.89
N PRO A 64 2.85 -5.93 16.16
CA PRO A 64 2.78 -4.81 17.09
C PRO A 64 4.17 -4.21 17.38
N HIS A 65 5.24 -5.01 17.26
CA HIS A 65 6.59 -4.56 17.58
C HIS A 65 7.08 -3.49 16.60
N PHE A 66 7.00 -3.72 15.29
CA PHE A 66 7.47 -2.74 14.30
C PHE A 66 6.66 -1.45 14.37
N LEU A 67 5.33 -1.56 14.44
CA LEU A 67 4.42 -0.41 14.50
C LEU A 67 4.63 0.43 15.77
N LYS A 68 4.65 -0.21 16.94
CA LYS A 68 4.90 0.51 18.20
C LYS A 68 6.28 1.14 18.21
N THR A 69 7.31 0.43 17.75
CA THR A 69 8.68 0.97 17.67
C THR A 69 8.71 2.20 16.77
N PHE A 70 8.12 2.12 15.58
CA PHE A 70 8.10 3.23 14.65
C PHE A 70 7.30 4.44 15.17
N MET A 71 6.12 4.21 15.76
CA MET A 71 5.31 5.29 16.34
C MET A 71 5.97 5.93 17.57
N ASN A 72 6.85 5.21 18.26
CA ASN A 72 7.67 5.77 19.34
C ASN A 72 8.83 6.63 18.81
N ILE A 73 9.43 6.23 17.67
CA ILE A 73 10.48 7.03 17.01
C ILE A 73 9.88 8.30 16.39
N PHE A 74 8.72 8.19 15.74
CA PHE A 74 8.04 9.30 15.06
C PHE A 74 6.63 9.54 15.64
N PRO A 75 6.53 10.08 16.86
CA PRO A 75 5.26 10.34 17.49
C PRO A 75 4.43 11.35 16.67
N GLY A 76 3.17 10.98 16.41
CA GLY A 76 2.26 11.79 15.61
C GLY A 76 2.46 11.70 14.09
N PHE A 77 3.34 10.82 13.60
CA PHE A 77 3.44 10.59 12.15
C PHE A 77 2.16 9.97 11.59
N TYR A 78 1.75 8.79 12.06
CA TYR A 78 0.46 8.22 11.68
C TYR A 78 -0.67 8.87 12.48
N LEU A 79 -1.65 9.43 11.78
CA LEU A 79 -2.74 10.19 12.37
C LEU A 79 -4.03 9.35 12.46
N SER A 80 -4.39 8.64 11.39
CA SER A 80 -5.61 7.82 11.33
C SER A 80 -5.54 6.80 10.21
N LEU A 81 -6.18 5.66 10.42
CA LEU A 81 -6.52 4.68 9.40
C LEU A 81 -8.04 4.46 9.48
N ALA A 82 -8.79 4.61 8.41
CA ALA A 82 -10.24 4.42 8.44
C ALA A 82 -10.76 3.89 7.10
N PHE A 83 -11.85 3.12 7.14
CA PHE A 83 -12.58 2.74 5.94
C PHE A 83 -13.52 3.86 5.50
N ASN A 84 -13.45 4.22 4.23
CA ASN A 84 -14.32 5.20 3.59
C ASN A 84 -15.46 4.47 2.86
N MET A 85 -16.64 4.46 3.49
CA MET A 85 -17.83 3.78 2.97
C MET A 85 -18.23 4.24 1.56
N THR A 86 -18.05 5.52 1.25
CA THR A 86 -18.48 6.07 -0.06
C THR A 86 -17.60 5.57 -1.20
N GLY A 87 -16.30 5.35 -0.94
CA GLY A 87 -15.34 4.90 -1.94
C GLY A 87 -14.97 3.41 -1.83
N SER A 88 -15.56 2.69 -0.87
CA SER A 88 -15.18 1.33 -0.47
C SER A 88 -13.67 1.11 -0.31
N ASN A 89 -12.93 2.12 0.18
CA ASN A 89 -11.47 2.07 0.28
C ASN A 89 -10.97 2.45 1.67
N TYR A 90 -9.78 1.96 2.02
CA TYR A 90 -9.10 2.41 3.23
C TYR A 90 -8.32 3.70 2.98
N THR A 91 -8.45 4.64 3.92
CA THR A 91 -7.74 5.90 3.94
C THR A 91 -6.75 5.93 5.10
N LEU A 92 -5.49 6.13 4.77
CA LEU A 92 -4.42 6.38 5.73
C LEU A 92 -4.09 7.87 5.74
N VAL A 93 -4.04 8.46 6.93
CA VAL A 93 -3.67 9.85 7.16
C VAL A 93 -2.37 9.91 7.94
N PHE A 94 -1.39 10.67 7.46
CA PHE A 94 -0.12 10.86 8.15
C PHE A 94 0.48 12.25 7.93
N ASP A 95 1.38 12.67 8.84
CA ASP A 95 2.02 13.99 8.86
C ASP A 95 3.52 13.89 8.54
N CYS A 96 3.89 14.32 7.33
CA CYS A 96 5.28 14.32 6.87
C CYS A 96 6.17 15.29 7.66
N ALA A 97 5.63 16.31 8.32
CA ALA A 97 6.41 17.21 9.17
C ALA A 97 6.93 16.51 10.43
N LYS A 98 6.31 15.40 10.84
CA LYS A 98 6.75 14.56 11.98
C LYS A 98 7.77 13.50 11.59
N PHE A 99 8.08 13.34 10.30
CA PHE A 99 8.97 12.31 9.80
C PHE A 99 10.39 12.83 9.61
N PHE A 100 11.24 12.68 10.61
CA PHE A 100 12.63 13.15 10.57
C PHE A 100 13.55 12.08 9.98
N THR A 101 13.69 12.04 8.66
CA THR A 101 14.44 11.00 7.93
C THR A 101 15.88 10.79 8.41
N ARG A 102 16.54 11.83 8.93
CA ARG A 102 17.89 11.71 9.51
C ARG A 102 17.94 10.75 10.70
N GLN A 103 16.86 10.66 11.49
CA GLN A 103 16.78 9.75 12.63
C GLN A 103 16.79 8.28 12.20
N LEU A 104 16.31 7.96 10.99
CA LEU A 104 16.35 6.58 10.46
C LEU A 104 17.77 6.05 10.30
N TYR A 105 18.73 6.91 9.99
CA TYR A 105 20.13 6.51 9.81
C TYR A 105 20.93 6.52 11.12
N GLY A 106 20.41 7.18 12.16
CA GLY A 106 21.05 7.25 13.47
C GLY A 106 20.79 6.01 14.34
N ASP A 107 19.74 5.25 14.04
CA ASP A 107 19.32 4.07 14.80
C ASP A 107 19.15 2.86 13.88
N ARG A 108 19.88 1.77 14.17
CA ARG A 108 19.80 0.52 13.41
C ARG A 108 18.40 -0.10 13.43
N ALA A 109 17.61 0.14 14.47
CA ALA A 109 16.24 -0.37 14.58
C ALA A 109 15.23 0.46 13.77
N ALA A 110 15.54 1.71 13.43
CA ALA A 110 14.57 2.64 12.87
C ALA A 110 14.17 2.32 11.43
N ILE A 111 15.13 1.91 10.58
CA ILE A 111 14.83 1.48 9.20
C ILE A 111 13.95 0.22 9.18
N PRO A 112 14.30 -0.88 9.88
CA PRO A 112 13.43 -2.05 10.00
C PRO A 112 12.05 -1.70 10.57
N ALA A 113 11.98 -0.88 11.62
CA ALA A 113 10.72 -0.43 12.20
C ALA A 113 9.85 0.30 11.18
N TRP A 114 10.44 1.20 10.41
CA TRP A 114 9.73 1.95 9.37
C TRP A 114 9.25 1.05 8.22
N MET A 115 10.13 0.23 7.65
CA MET A 115 9.79 -0.66 6.53
C MET A 115 8.77 -1.73 6.95
N GLY A 116 8.95 -2.32 8.14
CA GLY A 116 7.99 -3.26 8.71
C GLY A 116 6.63 -2.62 8.98
N SER A 117 6.62 -1.40 9.56
CA SER A 117 5.37 -0.65 9.77
C SER A 117 4.64 -0.34 8.47
N ALA A 118 5.37 0.10 7.45
CA ALA A 118 4.82 0.35 6.13
C ALA A 118 4.18 -0.91 5.55
N TYR A 119 4.88 -2.05 5.60
CA TYR A 119 4.36 -3.34 5.13
C TYR A 119 3.06 -3.73 5.85
N TYR A 120 3.06 -3.72 7.19
CA TYR A 120 1.87 -4.10 7.96
C TYR A 120 0.71 -3.12 7.81
N ILE A 121 0.96 -1.84 7.55
CA ILE A 121 -0.11 -0.90 7.22
C ILE A 121 -0.73 -1.22 5.86
N LEU A 122 0.07 -1.52 4.84
CA LEU A 122 -0.48 -1.93 3.54
C LEU A 122 -1.32 -3.22 3.66
N GLN A 123 -0.85 -4.18 4.47
CA GLN A 123 -1.63 -5.38 4.82
C GLN A 123 -2.96 -5.00 5.50
N ALA A 124 -2.93 -4.11 6.49
CA ALA A 124 -4.10 -3.66 7.24
C ALA A 124 -5.09 -2.83 6.40
N MET A 125 -4.65 -2.27 5.28
CA MET A 125 -5.51 -1.53 4.35
C MET A 125 -6.15 -2.42 3.28
N SER A 126 -5.79 -3.70 3.25
CA SER A 126 -6.28 -4.70 2.32
C SER A 126 -6.84 -5.93 3.07
N PRO A 127 -7.83 -5.78 3.96
CA PRO A 127 -8.32 -6.88 4.76
C PRO A 127 -9.23 -7.85 4.00
N ASP A 128 -9.81 -7.43 2.87
CA ASP A 128 -10.71 -8.25 2.05
C ASP A 128 -10.56 -7.92 0.55
N LEU A 129 -11.23 -8.72 -0.29
CA LEU A 129 -11.16 -8.57 -1.75
C LEU A 129 -11.80 -7.28 -2.26
N GLU A 130 -12.78 -6.72 -1.55
CA GLU A 130 -13.40 -5.45 -1.95
C GLU A 130 -12.40 -4.30 -1.75
N ALA A 131 -11.80 -4.20 -0.56
CA ALA A 131 -10.76 -3.23 -0.24
C ALA A 131 -9.57 -3.31 -1.20
N ILE A 132 -9.13 -4.52 -1.56
CA ILE A 132 -8.06 -4.74 -2.54
C ILE A 132 -8.43 -4.16 -3.91
N ARG A 133 -9.66 -4.39 -4.38
CA ARG A 133 -10.14 -3.92 -5.70
C ARG A 133 -10.37 -2.42 -5.74
N CYS A 134 -10.88 -1.83 -4.66
CA CYS A 134 -11.14 -0.39 -4.58
C CYS A 134 -9.86 0.41 -4.34
N GLY A 135 -8.81 -0.25 -3.85
CA GLY A 135 -7.52 0.34 -3.58
C GLY A 135 -7.50 1.21 -2.32
N ILE A 136 -6.43 1.99 -2.19
CA ILE A 136 -6.15 2.77 -0.97
C ILE A 136 -5.94 4.26 -1.24
N ILE A 137 -6.27 5.08 -0.26
CA ILE A 137 -6.05 6.53 -0.29
C ILE A 137 -5.05 6.93 0.78
N PHE A 138 -4.05 7.72 0.39
CA PHE A 138 -3.18 8.41 1.32
C PHE A 138 -3.54 9.89 1.39
N LEU A 139 -3.77 10.40 2.60
CA LEU A 139 -3.88 11.83 2.90
C LEU A 139 -2.63 12.24 3.70
N VAL A 140 -1.86 13.15 3.15
CA VAL A 140 -0.54 13.52 3.67
C VAL A 140 -0.58 14.98 4.10
N GLU A 141 -0.42 15.25 5.38
CA GLU A 141 -0.17 16.60 5.89
C GLU A 141 1.29 16.97 5.64
N CYS A 142 1.54 18.16 5.10
CA CYS A 142 2.87 18.64 4.75
C CYS A 142 3.20 20.01 5.35
N ASP A 143 2.26 20.65 6.04
CA ASP A 143 2.53 21.91 6.73
C ASP A 143 3.58 21.70 7.85
N GLY A 144 4.62 22.53 7.82
CA GLY A 144 5.78 22.40 8.70
C GLY A 144 6.86 21.42 8.21
N PHE A 145 6.75 20.88 6.99
CA PHE A 145 7.82 20.09 6.39
C PHE A 145 9.09 20.93 6.18
N ASP A 146 10.20 20.53 6.81
CA ASP A 146 11.53 21.12 6.61
C ASP A 146 12.41 20.17 5.80
N TRP A 147 12.85 20.61 4.60
CA TRP A 147 13.71 19.81 3.74
C TRP A 147 15.04 19.44 4.39
N ARG A 148 15.52 20.20 5.38
CA ARG A 148 16.77 19.89 6.07
C ARG A 148 16.63 18.66 6.94
N THR A 149 15.48 18.48 7.60
CA THR A 149 15.26 17.45 8.62
C THR A 149 14.36 16.31 8.16
N ASN A 150 13.38 16.60 7.31
CA ASN A 150 12.35 15.67 6.88
C ASN A 150 12.62 15.04 5.50
N PHE A 151 13.57 15.57 4.71
CA PHE A 151 13.87 15.01 3.41
C PHE A 151 14.94 13.92 3.46
N GLY A 152 14.68 12.81 2.79
CA GLY A 152 15.66 11.75 2.54
C GLY A 152 15.29 11.01 1.27
N ILE A 153 15.91 11.36 0.14
CA ILE A 153 15.58 10.75 -1.16
C ILE A 153 15.78 9.22 -1.14
N GLY A 154 16.81 8.75 -0.44
CA GLY A 154 17.08 7.32 -0.28
C GLY A 154 15.99 6.59 0.52
N VAL A 155 15.42 7.25 1.53
CA VAL A 155 14.27 6.74 2.28
C VAL A 155 13.07 6.62 1.33
N PHE A 156 12.70 7.70 0.63
CA PHE A 156 11.59 7.66 -0.31
C PHE A 156 11.77 6.61 -1.42
N GLN A 157 12.96 6.55 -2.03
CA GLN A 157 13.30 5.53 -3.02
C GLN A 157 13.10 4.13 -2.45
N ARG A 158 13.65 3.86 -1.27
CA ARG A 158 13.58 2.55 -0.62
C ARG A 158 12.15 2.10 -0.37
N PHE A 159 11.29 2.99 0.13
CA PHE A 159 9.87 2.67 0.31
C PHE A 159 9.26 2.19 -1.00
N TRP A 160 9.41 2.95 -2.08
CA TRP A 160 8.79 2.58 -3.36
C TRP A 160 9.43 1.34 -3.96
N THR A 161 10.74 1.14 -3.87
CA THR A 161 11.41 -0.01 -4.50
C THR A 161 11.26 -1.31 -3.73
N GLU A 162 11.12 -1.27 -2.41
CA GLU A 162 11.07 -2.48 -1.57
C GLU A 162 9.65 -2.82 -1.09
N VAL A 163 8.75 -1.84 -0.98
CA VAL A 163 7.40 -2.05 -0.42
C VAL A 163 6.32 -1.51 -1.37
N GLY A 164 6.34 -0.22 -1.66
CA GLY A 164 5.25 0.48 -2.34
C GLY A 164 4.95 0.00 -3.76
N SER A 165 5.96 -0.49 -4.50
CA SER A 165 5.80 -1.03 -5.86
C SER A 165 5.78 -2.55 -5.93
N VAL A 166 6.16 -3.24 -4.85
CA VAL A 166 6.28 -4.70 -4.80
C VAL A 166 5.03 -5.32 -4.19
N TYR A 167 4.45 -4.65 -3.20
CA TYR A 167 3.25 -5.11 -2.55
C TYR A 167 2.04 -4.95 -3.51
N PRO A 168 1.22 -6.00 -3.73
CA PRO A 168 0.16 -6.02 -4.75
C PRO A 168 -1.05 -5.21 -4.29
N ILE A 169 -0.91 -3.89 -4.29
CA ILE A 169 -1.95 -2.95 -3.86
C ILE A 169 -2.23 -1.91 -4.92
N GLN A 170 -3.51 -1.57 -5.06
CA GLN A 170 -3.94 -0.49 -5.92
C GLN A 170 -3.98 0.80 -5.10
N TYR A 171 -3.27 1.83 -5.55
CA TYR A 171 -3.46 3.17 -5.02
C TYR A 171 -4.64 3.81 -5.75
N ALA A 172 -5.63 4.33 -5.03
CA ALA A 172 -6.71 5.13 -5.59
C ALA A 172 -6.30 6.60 -5.70
N ALA A 173 -5.70 7.16 -4.64
CA ALA A 173 -5.21 8.54 -4.63
C ALA A 173 -4.09 8.76 -3.60
N LEU A 174 -3.18 9.69 -3.88
CA LEU A 174 -2.14 10.17 -2.96
C LEU A 174 -2.23 11.69 -2.86
N LYS A 175 -2.96 12.17 -1.86
CA LYS A 175 -3.35 13.57 -1.68
C LYS A 175 -2.46 14.25 -0.65
N HIS A 176 -1.71 15.25 -1.07
CA HIS A 176 -0.80 16.00 -0.21
C HIS A 176 -1.34 17.40 0.05
N PHE A 177 -1.61 17.68 1.32
CA PHE A 177 -2.21 18.92 1.81
C PHE A 177 -1.13 19.87 2.31
N HIS A 178 -1.37 21.17 2.11
CA HIS A 178 -0.54 22.26 2.61
C HIS A 178 0.94 22.13 2.21
N THR A 179 1.19 21.72 0.96
CA THR A 179 2.57 21.53 0.48
C THR A 179 3.27 22.86 0.23
N GLY A 180 4.50 22.99 0.74
CA GLY A 180 5.40 24.10 0.41
C GLY A 180 6.17 23.90 -0.89
N MET A 181 6.88 24.94 -1.35
CA MET A 181 7.70 24.90 -2.56
C MET A 181 8.72 23.74 -2.56
N PHE A 182 9.41 23.54 -1.43
CA PHE A 182 10.40 22.47 -1.31
C PHE A 182 9.77 21.07 -1.39
N PHE A 183 8.59 20.87 -0.78
CA PHE A 183 7.88 19.61 -0.86
C PHE A 183 7.50 19.29 -2.31
N ASN A 184 6.99 20.28 -3.05
CA ASN A 184 6.63 20.10 -4.46
C ASN A 184 7.85 19.74 -5.33
N LEU A 185 9.00 20.39 -5.12
CA LEU A 185 10.25 20.06 -5.80
C LEU A 185 10.69 18.61 -5.50
N ILE A 186 10.70 18.23 -4.23
CA ILE A 186 11.07 16.90 -3.76
C ILE A 186 10.12 15.83 -4.33
N SER A 187 8.82 16.08 -4.30
CA SER A 187 7.80 15.18 -4.87
C SER A 187 8.05 14.96 -6.36
N SER A 188 8.34 16.02 -7.12
CA SER A 188 8.72 15.93 -8.53
C SER A 188 9.96 15.05 -8.75
N MET A 189 11.01 15.24 -7.96
CA MET A 189 12.23 14.41 -8.03
C MET A 189 11.97 12.95 -7.65
N GLY A 190 11.07 12.71 -6.69
CA GLY A 190 10.69 11.38 -6.20
C GLY A 190 9.90 10.56 -7.21
N ARG A 191 9.12 11.20 -8.10
CA ARG A 191 8.25 10.52 -9.09
C ARG A 191 8.97 9.47 -9.94
N LYS A 192 10.28 9.60 -10.17
CA LYS A 192 11.07 8.61 -10.91
C LYS A 192 11.14 7.23 -10.24
N PHE A 193 10.97 7.16 -8.93
CA PHE A 193 10.95 5.91 -8.16
C PHE A 193 9.54 5.32 -8.04
N VAL A 194 8.51 6.08 -8.41
CA VAL A 194 7.12 5.66 -8.35
C VAL A 194 6.76 4.92 -9.65
N PRO A 195 5.98 3.82 -9.57
CA PRO A 195 5.45 3.12 -10.76
C PRO A 195 4.67 4.06 -11.68
N PRO A 196 4.79 3.93 -13.02
CA PRO A 196 4.12 4.83 -13.96
C PRO A 196 2.60 4.96 -13.76
N ASP A 197 1.94 3.87 -13.39
CA ASP A 197 0.50 3.77 -13.10
C ASP A 197 0.08 4.42 -11.76
N VAL A 198 1.04 4.77 -10.91
CA VAL A 198 0.77 5.47 -9.64
C VAL A 198 1.13 6.97 -9.73
N ARG A 199 2.05 7.36 -10.61
CA ARG A 199 2.53 8.77 -10.73
C ARG A 199 1.41 9.79 -10.93
N HIS A 200 0.39 9.46 -11.72
CA HIS A 200 -0.72 10.36 -12.01
C HIS A 200 -1.72 10.51 -10.85
N LYS A 201 -1.59 9.68 -9.81
CA LYS A 201 -2.45 9.69 -8.61
C LYS A 201 -1.94 10.62 -7.51
N PHE A 202 -0.78 11.26 -7.73
CA PHE A 202 -0.21 12.24 -6.82
C PHE A 202 -0.85 13.61 -7.04
N GLU A 203 -1.66 14.04 -6.07
CA GLU A 203 -2.20 15.38 -5.96
C GLU A 203 -1.40 16.15 -4.90
N VAL A 204 -0.88 17.33 -5.25
CA VAL A 204 -0.09 18.19 -4.36
C VAL A 204 -0.65 19.60 -4.35
N GLY A 205 -0.41 20.35 -3.28
CA GLY A 205 -0.91 21.72 -3.13
C GLY A 205 -2.39 21.80 -2.75
N LEU A 206 -2.96 20.70 -2.24
CA LEU A 206 -4.33 20.67 -1.75
C LEU A 206 -4.43 21.48 -0.45
N ASN A 207 -5.58 22.09 -0.20
CA ASN A 207 -5.89 22.76 1.04
C ASN A 207 -7.08 22.08 1.71
N SER A 208 -7.04 21.98 3.04
CA SER A 208 -8.16 21.49 3.84
C SER A 208 -8.92 22.68 4.41
N GLU A 209 -10.25 22.68 4.26
CA GLU A 209 -11.13 23.70 4.85
C GLU A 209 -11.06 23.72 6.39
N PHE A 210 -10.64 22.60 6.98
CA PHE A 210 -10.49 22.42 8.42
C PHE A 210 -9.09 22.81 8.94
N GLY A 211 -8.22 23.35 8.07
CA GLY A 211 -6.81 23.58 8.37
C GLY A 211 -6.02 22.28 8.46
N ARG A 212 -4.92 22.29 9.24
CA ARG A 212 -4.02 21.14 9.38
C ARG A 212 -4.76 19.87 9.82
N LEU A 213 -4.45 18.74 9.18
CA LEU A 213 -5.11 17.46 9.43
C LEU A 213 -4.85 16.94 10.86
N ASP A 214 -3.68 17.19 11.43
CA ASP A 214 -3.32 16.74 12.78
C ASP A 214 -4.29 17.25 13.86
N ARG A 215 -4.85 18.46 13.71
CA ARG A 215 -5.85 19.04 14.62
C ARG A 215 -7.14 18.21 14.70
N LEU A 216 -7.51 17.55 13.60
CA LEU A 216 -8.70 16.70 13.57
C LEU A 216 -8.42 15.33 14.19
N TYR A 217 -7.27 14.73 13.88
CA TYR A 217 -7.01 13.33 14.18
C TYR A 217 -6.27 13.08 15.50
N LEU A 218 -5.58 14.09 16.07
CA LEU A 218 -4.88 13.98 17.36
C LEU A 218 -5.77 14.25 18.58
N THR A 219 -7.09 14.32 18.40
CA THR A 219 -8.06 14.55 19.47
C THR A 219 -8.39 13.24 20.21
N PRO A 220 -8.52 13.21 21.56
CA PRO A 220 -8.30 14.33 22.48
C PRO A 220 -6.82 14.60 22.76
N ASN A 221 -5.94 13.62 22.55
CA ASN A 221 -4.50 13.75 22.68
C ASN A 221 -3.79 12.69 21.84
N MET A 222 -2.47 12.85 21.70
CA MET A 222 -1.61 11.99 20.89
C MET A 222 -1.61 10.53 21.34
N GLU A 223 -1.62 10.26 22.64
CA GLU A 223 -1.59 8.89 23.18
C GLU A 223 -2.88 8.14 22.82
N ALA A 224 -4.03 8.77 23.05
CA ALA A 224 -5.31 8.21 22.65
C ALA A 224 -5.40 7.97 21.14
N SER A 225 -4.86 8.89 20.31
CA SER A 225 -4.79 8.69 18.86
C SER A 225 -3.86 7.54 18.47
N ARG A 226 -2.73 7.37 19.15
CA ARG A 226 -1.81 6.24 18.93
C ARG A 226 -2.50 4.91 19.24
N GLU A 227 -3.15 4.79 20.39
CA GLU A 227 -3.85 3.55 20.77
C GLU A 227 -5.00 3.23 19.81
N ARG A 228 -5.76 4.25 19.35
CA ARG A 228 -6.78 4.06 18.31
C ARG A 228 -6.18 3.57 16.99
N MET A 229 -5.06 4.17 16.57
CA MET A 229 -4.37 3.77 15.33
C MET A 229 -3.93 2.31 15.40
N LEU A 230 -3.26 1.92 16.50
CA LEU A 230 -2.84 0.55 16.75
C LEU A 230 -4.03 -0.42 16.77
N GLY A 231 -5.09 -0.08 17.50
CA GLY A 231 -6.30 -0.90 17.56
C GLY A 231 -6.94 -1.13 16.19
N ARG A 232 -6.99 -0.11 15.32
CA ARG A 232 -7.53 -0.23 13.96
C ARG A 232 -6.65 -1.08 13.06
N ILE A 233 -5.33 -0.90 13.13
CA ILE A 233 -4.39 -1.73 12.37
C ILE A 233 -4.53 -3.20 12.77
N SER A 234 -4.47 -3.50 14.07
CA SER A 234 -4.59 -4.88 14.56
C SER A 234 -5.94 -5.50 14.23
N TYR A 235 -7.05 -4.75 14.34
CA TYR A 235 -8.37 -5.24 13.92
C TYR A 235 -8.39 -5.62 12.44
N ASN A 236 -7.89 -4.75 11.54
CA ASN A 236 -7.91 -5.04 10.12
C ASN A 236 -6.97 -6.19 9.74
N LEU A 237 -5.83 -6.32 10.42
CA LEU A 237 -4.91 -7.45 10.19
C LEU A 237 -5.53 -8.77 10.64
N GLN A 238 -6.22 -8.79 11.78
CA GLN A 238 -7.01 -9.96 12.21
C GLN A 238 -8.07 -10.32 11.18
N LEU A 239 -8.81 -9.34 10.67
CA LEU A 239 -9.82 -9.56 9.62
C LEU A 239 -9.18 -10.14 8.35
N ARG A 240 -8.02 -9.60 7.95
CA ARG A 240 -7.25 -10.11 6.82
C ARG A 240 -6.88 -11.57 7.00
N TYR A 241 -6.25 -11.91 8.12
CA TYR A 241 -5.79 -13.27 8.39
C TYR A 241 -6.97 -14.24 8.52
N ALA A 242 -8.09 -13.80 9.09
CA ALA A 242 -9.31 -14.60 9.12
C ALA A 242 -9.84 -14.87 7.70
N ASN A 243 -9.82 -13.88 6.80
CA ASN A 243 -10.23 -14.05 5.41
C ASN A 243 -9.26 -14.96 4.65
N GLU A 244 -7.95 -14.78 4.79
CA GLU A 244 -6.94 -15.65 4.17
C GLU A 244 -7.06 -17.11 4.65
N ALA A 245 -7.41 -17.33 5.92
CA ALA A 245 -7.65 -18.67 6.45
C ALA A 245 -8.98 -19.29 5.97
N SER A 246 -9.99 -18.46 5.70
CA SER A 246 -11.34 -18.91 5.31
C SER A 246 -11.50 -19.11 3.81
N PHE A 247 -10.78 -18.34 3.01
CA PHE A 247 -10.88 -18.33 1.56
C PHE A 247 -9.54 -18.77 0.94
N SER A 248 -9.47 -20.02 0.47
CA SER A 248 -8.42 -20.46 -0.45
C SER A 248 -8.87 -20.25 -1.89
N LEU A 249 -8.07 -19.57 -2.69
CA LEU A 249 -8.24 -19.48 -4.14
C LEU A 249 -7.60 -20.67 -4.85
#